data_AF-A0A938P5W5-F1
#
_entry.id   AF-A0A938P5W5-F1
#
_cell.length_a   1.000
_cell.length_b   1.000
_cell.length_c   1.000
_cell.angle_alpha   90.00
_cell.angle_beta   90.00
_cell.angle_gamma   90.00
#
_symmetry.space_group_name_H-M   'P 1'
#
loop_
_entity.id
_entity.type
_entity.pdbx_description
1 polymer ?
#
loop_
_entity_poly.entity_id
_entity_poly.type
_entity_poly.pdbx_seq_one_letter_code
_entity_poly.pdbx_strand_id
1 'polypeptide(L)'
;MLSGKIVRIRWVKYYPSAHNHVAVGDLIHETPHYLTVLCKVYHFGRGVGTKTAFLVPNCNVGGIVEGDKAVRSIPWSQIEVINELPASTDWDVRARVYESGLCVLDNAHQTVITRAMNARPG
;
A
#
# COMPACT_ATOMS: atom_id res chain seq x y z
N MET A 1 -14.46 8.22 13.23
CA MET A 1 -13.14 8.83 13.46
C MET A 1 -12.11 7.76 13.25
N LEU A 2 -11.20 7.95 12.30
CA LEU A 2 -10.17 6.96 11.99
C LEU A 2 -8.83 7.26 12.68
N SER A 3 -8.72 8.38 13.40
CA SER A 3 -7.52 8.75 14.16
C SER A 3 -7.13 7.66 15.15
N GLY A 4 -5.84 7.31 15.16
CA GLY A 4 -5.31 6.23 16.00
C GLY A 4 -5.56 4.82 15.46
N LYS A 5 -6.11 4.68 14.25
CA LYS A 5 -6.29 3.38 13.59
C LYS A 5 -5.13 3.06 12.66
N ILE A 6 -4.80 1.77 12.56
CA ILE A 6 -3.96 1.25 11.48
C ILE A 6 -4.85 1.09 10.26
N VAL A 7 -4.42 1.65 9.14
CA VAL A 7 -5.23 1.69 7.91
C VAL A 7 -4.45 1.23 6.70
N ARG A 8 -5.17 0.60 5.78
CA ARG A 8 -4.75 0.44 4.38
C ARG A 8 -5.55 1.41 3.52
N ILE A 9 -4.86 2.30 2.82
CA ILE A 9 -5.48 3.33 1.97
C ILE A 9 -5.07 3.08 0.53
N ARG A 10 -6.05 3.00 -0.37
CA ARG A 10 -5.81 3.04 -1.82
C ARG A 10 -6.27 4.37 -2.38
N TRP A 11 -5.43 5.01 -3.19
CA TRP A 11 -5.77 6.27 -3.83
C TRP A 11 -5.19 6.37 -5.24
N VAL A 12 -5.77 7.29 -6.00
CA VAL A 12 -5.36 7.60 -7.38
C VAL A 12 -4.79 9.01 -7.40
N LYS A 13 -3.71 9.21 -8.13
CA LYS A 13 -3.23 10.56 -8.44
C LYS A 13 -3.80 10.98 -9.79
N TYR A 14 -4.14 12.25 -9.94
CA TYR A 14 -4.82 12.78 -11.12
C TYR A 14 -3.94 12.92 -12.38
N TYR A 15 -2.85 12.16 -12.52
CA TYR A 15 -2.00 12.18 -13.71
C TYR A 15 -1.80 10.78 -14.30
N PRO A 16 -1.74 10.66 -15.65
CA PRO A 16 -1.90 9.37 -16.33
C PRO A 16 -0.88 8.28 -15.98
N SER A 17 0.33 8.67 -15.54
CA SER A 17 1.42 7.76 -15.21
C SER A 17 1.40 7.22 -13.77
N ALA A 18 0.51 7.73 -12.91
CA ALA A 18 0.38 7.25 -11.54
C ALA A 18 -0.63 6.09 -11.45
N HIS A 19 -0.12 4.88 -11.62
CA HIS A 19 -0.91 3.68 -11.38
C HIS A 19 -0.85 3.30 -9.89
N ASN A 20 -2.04 3.10 -9.30
CA ASN A 20 -2.33 2.44 -8.01
C ASN A 20 -1.31 2.65 -6.88
N HIS A 21 -1.62 3.56 -5.95
CA HIS A 21 -0.85 3.72 -4.73
C HIS A 21 -1.61 3.08 -3.57
N VAL A 22 -0.91 2.27 -2.77
CA VAL A 22 -1.43 1.76 -1.50
C VAL A 22 -0.52 2.22 -0.38
N ALA A 23 -1.08 2.77 0.69
CA ALA A 23 -0.37 3.04 1.94
C ALA A 23 -0.86 2.07 2.99
N VAL A 24 0.04 1.62 3.86
CA VAL A 24 -0.31 0.94 5.10
C VAL A 24 0.40 1.64 6.25
N GLY A 25 -0.33 2.01 7.30
CA GLY A 25 0.24 2.57 8.51
C GLY A 25 -0.77 3.25 9.43
N ASP A 26 -0.26 4.06 10.35
CA ASP A 26 -1.05 4.70 11.42
C ASP A 26 -1.64 6.03 10.95
N LEU A 27 -2.96 6.17 11.10
CA LEU A 27 -3.64 7.43 10.86
C LEU A 27 -3.44 8.36 12.07
N ILE A 28 -2.63 9.39 11.88
CA ILE A 28 -2.27 10.36 12.92
C ILE A 28 -3.36 11.40 13.09
N HIS A 29 -3.85 11.94 11.96
CA HIS A 29 -4.78 13.06 11.98
C HIS A 29 -5.79 12.99 10.84
N GLU A 30 -6.99 13.47 11.14
CA GLU A 30 -8.13 13.54 10.22
C GLU A 30 -8.57 15.01 10.14
N THR A 31 -8.56 15.58 8.93
CA THR A 31 -9.08 16.94 8.68
C THR A 31 -10.28 16.88 7.74
N PRO A 32 -11.02 17.97 7.53
CA PRO A 32 -12.04 18.02 6.47
C PRO A 32 -11.52 17.84 5.04
N HIS A 33 -10.20 17.94 4.79
CA HIS A 33 -9.64 17.98 3.43
C HIS A 33 -8.67 16.82 3.11
N TYR A 34 -8.00 16.29 4.13
CA TYR A 34 -6.99 15.24 3.98
C TYR A 34 -6.81 14.42 5.26
N LEU A 35 -6.18 13.26 5.09
CA LEU A 35 -5.66 12.42 6.15
C LEU A 35 -4.15 12.58 6.28
N THR A 36 -3.63 12.58 7.51
CA THR A 36 -2.19 12.48 7.78
C THR A 36 -1.88 11.10 8.33
N VAL A 37 -0.98 10.38 7.66
CA VAL A 37 -0.70 8.97 7.95
C VAL A 37 0.81 8.74 8.01
N LEU A 38 1.31 8.15 9.09
CA LEU A 38 2.66 7.58 9.14
C LEU A 38 2.60 6.21 8.49
N CYS A 39 3.17 6.07 7.30
CA CYS A 39 2.98 4.87 6.50
C CYS A 39 4.16 4.55 5.60
N LYS A 40 4.17 3.30 5.10
CA LYS A 40 4.89 2.93 3.89
C LYS A 40 3.94 2.94 2.70
N VAL A 41 4.47 3.27 1.53
CA VAL A 41 3.69 3.34 0.28
C VAL A 41 4.21 2.32 -0.70
N TYR A 42 3.29 1.66 -1.40
CA TYR A 42 3.57 0.65 -2.38
C TYR A 42 3.05 1.13 -3.73
N HIS A 43 3.96 1.27 -4.69
CA HIS A 43 3.69 1.68 -6.06
C HIS A 43 3.65 0.45 -6.96
N PHE A 44 2.51 0.21 -7.61
CA PHE A 44 2.30 -0.96 -8.44
C PHE A 44 2.44 -0.60 -9.92
N GLY A 45 3.50 -1.11 -10.55
CA GLY A 45 3.77 -0.91 -11.96
C GLY A 45 3.19 -2.01 -12.85
N ARG A 46 3.67 -2.07 -14.09
CA ARG A 46 3.43 -3.22 -14.98
C ARG A 46 4.29 -4.41 -14.53
N GLY A 47 3.80 -5.64 -14.73
CA GLY A 47 4.56 -6.86 -14.42
C GLY A 47 4.61 -7.22 -12.95
N VAL A 48 3.58 -6.87 -12.18
CA VAL A 48 3.43 -7.35 -10.79
C VAL A 48 3.27 -8.86 -10.77
N GLY A 49 3.99 -9.55 -9.89
CA GLY A 49 3.93 -11.00 -9.79
C GLY A 49 4.83 -11.75 -10.78
N THR A 50 5.92 -11.14 -11.23
CA THR A 50 6.92 -11.81 -12.06
C THR A 50 7.88 -12.71 -11.27
N LYS A 51 7.94 -12.57 -9.94
CA LYS A 51 8.76 -13.39 -9.05
C LYS A 51 8.26 -13.33 -7.60
N THR A 52 8.60 -14.36 -6.83
CA THR A 52 8.43 -14.34 -5.37
C THR A 52 9.66 -13.73 -4.71
N ALA A 53 9.51 -12.58 -4.04
CA ALA A 53 10.64 -11.89 -3.41
C ALA A 53 10.18 -10.95 -2.30
N PHE A 54 11.06 -10.69 -1.35
CA PHE A 54 10.87 -9.59 -0.41
C PHE A 54 11.13 -8.25 -1.10
N LEU A 55 10.31 -7.26 -0.80
CA LEU A 55 10.54 -5.90 -1.25
C LEU A 55 11.79 -5.32 -0.58
N VAL A 56 12.41 -4.38 -1.28
CA VAL A 56 13.55 -3.58 -0.82
C VAL A 56 13.15 -2.13 -1.06
N PRO A 57 13.27 -1.25 -0.04
CA PRO A 57 12.91 0.17 -0.20
C PRO A 57 13.57 0.80 -1.41
N ASN A 58 12.78 1.58 -2.15
CA ASN A 58 13.17 2.34 -3.34
C ASN A 58 13.70 1.49 -4.52
N CYS A 59 13.54 0.16 -4.47
CA CYS A 59 13.89 -0.76 -5.55
C CYS A 59 12.64 -1.35 -6.19
N ASN A 60 12.64 -1.53 -7.51
CA ASN A 60 11.57 -2.29 -8.17
C ASN A 60 11.79 -3.79 -8.00
N VAL A 61 10.93 -4.43 -7.22
CA VAL A 61 10.96 -5.87 -6.96
C VAL A 61 9.63 -6.48 -7.37
N GLY A 62 9.66 -7.30 -8.43
CA GLY A 62 8.47 -8.01 -8.91
C GLY A 62 7.35 -7.07 -9.33
N GLY A 63 7.69 -5.91 -9.92
CA GLY A 63 6.75 -4.90 -10.40
C GLY A 63 6.27 -3.91 -9.34
N ILE A 64 6.85 -3.94 -8.13
CA ILE A 64 6.44 -3.10 -7.00
C ILE A 64 7.63 -2.30 -6.48
N VAL A 65 7.42 -1.01 -6.19
CA VAL A 65 8.36 -0.18 -5.45
C VAL A 65 7.76 0.15 -4.08
N GLU A 66 8.47 -0.23 -3.01
CA GLU A 66 8.17 0.21 -1.65
C GLU A 66 8.88 1.55 -1.42
N GLY A 67 8.13 2.62 -1.17
CA GLY A 67 8.69 3.92 -0.79
C GLY A 67 9.01 4.00 0.70
N ASP A 68 9.82 4.98 1.08
CA ASP A 68 10.22 5.18 2.47
C ASP A 68 9.02 5.37 3.42
N LYS A 69 9.22 4.89 4.66
CA LYS A 69 8.35 5.19 5.78
C LYS A 69 8.38 6.69 6.06
N ALA A 70 7.24 7.33 5.92
CA ALA A 70 7.13 8.78 6.11
C ALA A 70 5.71 9.17 6.52
N VAL A 71 5.59 10.36 7.08
CA VAL A 71 4.29 11.02 7.27
C VAL A 71 3.82 11.56 5.92
N ARG A 72 2.60 11.21 5.52
CA ARG A 72 2.02 11.63 4.23
C ARG A 72 0.64 12.23 4.45
N SER A 73 0.38 13.33 3.75
CA SER A 73 -0.95 13.93 3.66
C SER A 73 -1.64 13.45 2.38
N ILE A 74 -2.75 12.75 2.52
CA ILE A 74 -3.51 12.17 1.40
C ILE A 74 -4.87 12.87 1.33
N PRO A 75 -5.17 13.64 0.26
CA PRO A 75 -6.44 14.33 0.11
C PRO A 75 -7.62 13.35 0.04
N TRP A 76 -8.72 13.69 0.70
CA TRP A 76 -9.94 12.86 0.66
C TRP A 76 -10.43 12.62 -0.76
N SER A 77 -10.35 13.63 -1.61
CA SER A 77 -10.79 13.58 -3.00
C SER A 77 -10.05 12.54 -3.87
N GLN A 78 -8.88 12.07 -3.43
CA GLN A 78 -8.06 11.10 -4.16
C GLN A 78 -8.23 9.66 -3.65
N ILE A 79 -8.77 9.48 -2.45
CA ILE A 79 -8.89 8.18 -1.81
C ILE A 79 -10.05 7.40 -2.43
N GLU A 80 -9.76 6.20 -2.93
CA GLU A 80 -10.79 5.29 -3.44
C GLU A 80 -11.39 4.46 -2.32
N VAL A 81 -10.55 3.98 -1.40
CA VAL A 81 -10.98 3.13 -0.29
C VAL A 81 -10.00 3.21 0.88
N ILE A 82 -10.55 3.12 2.09
CA ILE A 82 -9.82 2.93 3.33
C ILE A 82 -10.33 1.66 3.98
N ASN A 83 -9.42 0.80 4.40
CA ASN A 83 -9.72 -0.32 5.26
C ASN A 83 -9.06 -0.08 6.62
N GLU A 84 -9.86 -0.08 7.68
CA GLU A 84 -9.33 -0.26 9.03
C GLU A 84 -8.75 -1.67 9.15
N LEU A 85 -7.54 -1.77 9.66
CA LEU A 85 -6.86 -3.02 9.97
C LEU A 85 -6.97 -3.29 11.48
N PRO A 86 -6.85 -4.55 11.92
CA PRO A 86 -6.80 -4.86 13.35
C PRO A 86 -5.73 -4.03 14.05
N ALA A 87 -6.02 -3.53 15.26
CA ALA A 87 -5.10 -2.73 16.06
C ALA A 87 -3.78 -3.46 16.39
N SER A 88 -3.76 -4.79 16.31
CA SER A 88 -2.59 -5.65 16.49
C SER A 88 -1.76 -5.85 15.22
N THR A 89 -2.10 -5.17 14.11
CA THR A 89 -1.40 -5.35 12.84
C THR A 89 0.00 -4.74 12.91
N ASP A 90 1.02 -5.60 12.91
CA ASP A 90 2.40 -5.15 12.74
C ASP A 90 2.62 -4.77 11.27
N TRP A 91 2.58 -3.48 10.96
CA TRP A 91 2.66 -2.95 9.60
C TRP A 91 4.06 -2.48 9.21
N ASP A 92 4.92 -2.18 10.18
CA ASP A 92 6.29 -1.68 9.95
C ASP A 92 7.29 -2.84 9.82
N VAL A 93 6.91 -3.83 9.02
CA VAL A 93 7.70 -5.01 8.68
C VAL A 93 7.94 -5.07 7.19
N ARG A 94 8.86 -5.94 6.75
CA ARG A 94 9.10 -6.15 5.32
C ARG A 94 7.84 -6.60 4.60
N ALA A 95 7.70 -6.21 3.33
CA ALA A 95 6.66 -6.76 2.46
C ALA A 95 7.23 -7.84 1.54
N ARG A 96 6.36 -8.72 1.07
CA ARG A 96 6.67 -9.80 0.13
C ARG A 96 5.68 -9.79 -1.02
N VAL A 97 6.19 -9.92 -2.24
CA VAL A 97 5.41 -10.19 -3.44
C VAL A 97 5.56 -11.65 -3.83
N TYR A 98 4.47 -12.24 -4.32
CA TYR A 98 4.44 -13.59 -4.88
C TYR A 98 4.22 -13.53 -6.39
N GLU A 99 4.61 -14.60 -7.10
CA GLU A 99 4.35 -14.78 -8.54
C GLU A 99 2.86 -14.68 -8.92
N SER A 100 1.96 -14.89 -7.97
CA SER A 100 0.52 -14.69 -8.17
C SER A 100 0.09 -13.21 -8.29
N GLY A 101 1.02 -12.27 -8.08
CA GLY A 101 0.74 -10.85 -7.96
C GLY A 101 0.18 -10.43 -6.60
N LEU A 102 0.11 -11.36 -5.64
CA LEU A 102 -0.23 -11.06 -4.25
C LEU A 102 0.94 -10.34 -3.56
N CYS A 103 0.64 -9.23 -2.89
CA CYS A 103 1.59 -8.49 -2.07
C CYS A 103 1.08 -8.40 -0.63
N VAL A 104 1.90 -8.83 0.32
CA VAL A 104 1.56 -8.90 1.75
C VAL A 104 2.67 -8.29 2.62
N LEU A 105 2.31 -7.86 3.82
CA LEU A 105 3.24 -7.64 4.91
C LEU A 105 3.72 -8.99 5.43
N ASP A 106 5.01 -9.11 5.74
CA ASP A 106 5.62 -10.31 6.35
C ASP A 106 5.41 -10.31 7.87
N ASN A 107 4.15 -10.19 8.29
CA ASN A 107 3.73 -10.32 9.68
C ASN A 107 3.02 -11.65 9.91
N ALA A 108 2.66 -11.94 11.16
CA ALA A 108 2.01 -13.20 11.56
C ALA A 108 0.71 -13.50 10.80
N HIS A 109 0.03 -12.47 10.28
CA HIS A 109 -1.25 -12.61 9.57
C HIS A 109 -1.10 -12.52 8.05
N GLN A 110 0.12 -12.36 7.53
CA GLN A 110 0.40 -12.06 6.12
C GLN A 110 -0.55 -10.99 5.56
N THR A 111 -0.67 -9.86 6.27
CA THR A 111 -1.67 -8.84 5.97
C THR A 111 -1.57 -8.37 4.52
N VAL A 112 -2.68 -8.46 3.78
CA VAL A 112 -2.73 -8.13 2.36
C VAL A 112 -2.59 -6.63 2.13
N ILE A 113 -1.54 -6.25 1.39
CA ILE A 113 -1.38 -4.89 0.87
C ILE A 113 -2.25 -4.75 -0.38
N THR A 114 -2.10 -5.64 -1.35
CA THR A 114 -2.99 -5.71 -2.52
C THR A 114 -2.82 -7.04 -3.24
N ARG A 115 -3.67 -7.28 -4.24
CA ARG A 115 -3.48 -8.32 -5.24
C ARG A 115 -3.56 -7.66 -6.61
N ALA A 116 -2.49 -7.75 -7.39
CA ALA A 116 -2.57 -7.42 -8.80
C ALA A 116 -3.49 -8.44 -9.47
N MET A 117 -4.62 -7.97 -10.00
CA MET A 117 -5.34 -8.76 -10.99
C MET A 117 -4.52 -8.67 -12.27
N ASN A 118 -3.71 -9.69 -12.55
CA ASN A 118 -3.19 -9.85 -13.90
C ASN A 118 -4.42 -9.85 -14.82
N ALA A 119 -4.46 -8.91 -15.77
CA ALA A 119 -5.36 -9.02 -16.90
C ALA A 119 -5.16 -10.44 -17.45
N ARG A 120 -6.28 -11.15 -17.63
CA ARG A 120 -6.29 -12.50 -18.20
C ARG A 120 -5.36 -12.51 -19.42
N PRO A 121 -4.54 -13.56 -19.64
CA PRO A 121 -3.87 -13.69 -20.92
C PRO A 121 -4.96 -13.65 -21.99
N GLY A 122 -4.88 -12.65 -22.86
CA GLY A 122 -5.69 -12.58 -24.08
C GLY A 122 -5.25 -13.62 -25.09
#